data_AF-A0A2N1QM42-F1
#
_entry.id   AF-A0A2N1QM42-F1
#
_cell.length_a   1.000
_cell.length_b   1.000
_cell.length_c   1.000
_cell.angle_alpha   90.00
_cell.angle_beta   90.00
_cell.angle_gamma   90.00
#
_symmetry.space_group_name_H-M   'P 1'
#
loop_
_entity.id
_entity.type
_entity.pdbx_description
1 polymer ?
#
loop_
_entity_poly.entity_id
_entity_poly.type
_entity_poly.pdbx_seq_one_letter_code
_entity_poly.pdbx_strand_id
1 'polypeptide(L)'
;MAEFVIVVQEGDDEARQACVYGLEPRTPFLSKRREAAFWKTIGEEVTEAVASSGLPFDAAMLFLKKARRSSMKRVSLCALAHDAGEDGWRVLTSPSKVGSQASPMTEDEKLQFEEARLLAEEISKRNRDAIPDTEDEIISAEEFEDMLRGESVD
;
A
#
# COMPACT_ATOMS: atom_id res chain seq x y z
N MET A 1 6.50 -4.56 -14.91
CA MET A 1 6.39 -3.62 -13.78
C MET A 1 7.76 -3.59 -13.11
N ALA A 2 8.27 -2.42 -12.73
CA ALA A 2 9.55 -2.33 -12.05
C ALA A 2 9.44 -2.96 -10.65
N GLU A 3 10.37 -3.86 -10.31
CA GLU A 3 10.40 -4.54 -9.02
C GLU A 3 11.17 -3.70 -7.99
N PHE A 4 10.74 -3.75 -6.72
CA PHE A 4 11.36 -3.00 -5.63
C PHE A 4 11.46 -3.84 -4.37
N VAL A 5 12.42 -3.49 -3.51
CA VAL A 5 12.61 -4.09 -2.20
C VAL A 5 12.76 -3.01 -1.13
N ILE A 6 12.16 -3.24 0.04
CA ILE A 6 12.34 -2.37 1.21
C ILE A 6 13.22 -3.12 2.21
N VAL A 7 14.38 -2.56 2.49
CA VAL A 7 15.36 -3.14 3.42
C VAL A 7 15.27 -2.39 4.74
N VAL A 8 15.19 -3.13 5.86
CA VAL A 8 15.32 -2.58 7.21
C VAL A 8 16.63 -3.10 7.78
N GLN A 9 17.61 -2.22 7.95
CA GLN A 9 18.94 -2.59 8.45
C GLN A 9 18.99 -2.42 9.98
N GLU A 10 19.61 -3.39 10.65
CA GLU A 10 19.94 -3.31 12.07
C GLU A 10 21.41 -2.92 12.21
N GLY A 11 21.68 -1.64 12.52
CA GLY A 11 23.03 -1.13 12.67
C GLY A 11 23.51 -0.34 11.45
N ASP A 12 24.84 -0.17 11.36
CA ASP A 12 25.51 0.73 10.42
C ASP A 12 25.96 0.00 9.14
N ASP A 13 25.13 -0.91 8.64
CA ASP A 13 25.40 -1.61 7.38
C ASP A 13 25.46 -0.60 6.23
N GLU A 14 26.45 -0.76 5.34
CA GLU A 14 26.62 0.10 4.17
C GLU A 14 25.33 0.13 3.32
N ALA A 15 25.00 1.33 2.84
CA ALA A 15 23.86 1.52 1.95
C ALA A 15 24.09 0.71 0.66
N ARG A 16 23.15 -0.20 0.35
CA ARG A 16 23.23 -0.98 -0.89
C ARG A 16 23.18 -0.02 -2.10
N GLN A 17 24.09 -0.21 -3.06
CA GLN A 17 24.27 0.68 -4.22
C GLN A 17 23.02 0.88 -5.12
N ALA A 18 22.00 0.04 -5.00
CA ALA A 18 20.77 0.13 -5.79
C ALA A 18 19.60 0.85 -5.07
N CYS A 19 19.87 1.55 -3.97
CA CYS A 19 18.81 2.20 -3.19
C CYS A 19 18.44 3.59 -3.73
N VAL A 20 17.15 3.76 -3.99
CA VAL A 20 16.52 4.97 -4.52
C VAL A 20 16.29 6.01 -3.42
N TYR A 21 16.00 5.55 -2.21
CA TYR A 21 15.78 6.42 -1.07
C TYR A 21 16.17 5.71 0.23
N GLY A 22 16.73 6.45 1.19
CA GLY A 22 17.12 5.94 2.49
C GLY A 22 16.63 6.87 3.60
N LEU A 23 16.00 6.29 4.62
CA LEU A 23 15.62 7.00 5.83
C LEU A 23 16.47 6.53 7.00
N GLU A 24 17.21 7.49 7.58
CA GLU A 24 18.07 7.24 8.73
C GLU A 24 17.28 6.90 10.00
N PRO A 25 17.86 6.11 10.92
CA PRO A 25 17.27 5.87 12.24
C PRO A 25 17.00 7.18 12.96
N ARG A 26 15.81 7.31 13.53
CA ARG A 26 15.45 8.48 14.34
C ARG A 26 14.52 8.15 15.50
N THR A 27 14.68 8.89 16.58
CA THR A 27 13.72 8.88 17.68
C THR A 27 12.45 9.61 17.26
N PRO A 28 11.25 9.03 17.48
CA PRO A 28 9.99 9.74 17.22
C PRO A 28 9.88 11.05 17.99
N PHE A 29 9.27 12.06 17.37
CA PHE A 29 9.05 13.32 18.05
C PHE A 29 8.04 13.15 19.18
N LEU A 30 8.29 13.77 20.33
CA LEU A 30 7.30 13.86 21.40
C LEU A 30 6.05 14.66 20.98
N SER A 31 6.21 15.57 20.02
CA SER A 31 5.13 16.38 19.48
C SER A 31 4.50 15.73 18.25
N LYS A 32 3.20 15.41 18.35
CA LYS A 32 2.39 14.91 17.22
C LYS A 32 2.43 15.84 16.00
N ARG A 33 2.48 17.16 16.20
CA ARG A 33 2.54 18.14 15.10
C ARG A 33 3.86 18.04 14.33
N ARG A 34 4.98 17.90 15.05
CA ARG A 34 6.31 17.74 14.43
C ARG A 34 6.42 16.40 13.71
N GLU A 35 5.87 15.34 14.32
CA GLU A 35 5.80 14.02 13.71
C GLU A 35 5.00 14.03 12.39
N ALA A 36 3.84 14.68 12.37
CA ALA A 36 3.02 14.80 11.16
C ALA A 36 3.71 15.62 10.06
N ALA A 37 4.33 16.74 10.41
CA ALA A 37 5.07 17.58 9.46
C ALA A 37 6.25 16.81 8.85
N PHE A 38 7.01 16.09 9.68
CA PHE A 38 8.09 15.22 9.23
C PHE A 38 7.59 14.18 8.22
N TRP A 39 6.54 13.42 8.56
CA TRP A 39 6.03 12.39 7.66
C TRP A 39 5.42 12.95 6.37
N LYS A 40 4.95 14.19 6.38
CA LYS A 40 4.51 14.87 5.17
C LYS A 40 5.70 15.13 4.24
N THR A 41 6.77 15.73 4.76
CA THR A 41 8.00 16.01 4.00
C THR A 41 8.63 14.72 3.44
N ILE A 42 8.81 13.70 4.28
CA ILE A 42 9.35 12.41 3.82
C ILE A 42 8.43 11.74 2.79
N GLY A 43 7.11 11.93 2.91
CA GLY A 43 6.14 11.44 1.94
C GLY A 43 6.34 12.08 0.56
N GLU A 44 6.52 13.39 0.50
CA GLU A 44 6.80 14.13 -0.73
C GLU A 44 8.14 13.68 -1.35
N GLU A 45 9.21 13.62 -0.56
CA GLU A 45 10.54 13.22 -1.01
C GLU A 45 10.56 11.78 -1.58
N VAL A 46 9.96 10.81 -0.89
CA VAL A 46 9.98 9.42 -1.36
C VAL A 46 9.11 9.23 -2.60
N THR A 47 7.99 9.96 -2.71
CA THR A 47 7.16 9.91 -3.92
C THR A 47 7.89 10.48 -5.13
N GLU A 48 8.62 11.58 -4.96
CA GLU A 48 9.47 12.15 -6.01
C GLU A 48 10.60 11.19 -6.42
N ALA A 49 11.27 10.57 -5.45
CA ALA A 49 12.34 9.60 -5.72
C ALA A 49 11.83 8.35 -6.46
N VAL A 50 10.66 7.84 -6.07
CA VAL A 50 9.97 6.71 -6.72
C VAL A 50 9.59 7.04 -8.16
N ALA A 51 9.00 8.21 -8.38
CA ALA A 51 8.61 8.68 -9.71
C ALA A 51 9.84 8.84 -10.63
N SER A 52 10.91 9.45 -10.10
CA SER A 52 12.17 9.65 -10.83
C SER A 52 12.86 8.33 -11.20
N SER A 53 12.64 7.28 -10.41
CA SER A 53 13.22 5.95 -10.61
C SER A 53 12.31 4.98 -11.38
N GLY A 54 11.14 5.43 -11.84
CA GLY A 54 10.18 4.60 -12.57
C GLY A 54 9.56 3.47 -11.74
N LEU A 55 9.61 3.57 -10.41
CA LEU A 55 9.01 2.61 -9.49
C LEU A 55 7.49 2.87 -9.34
N PRO A 56 6.69 1.84 -9.04
CA PRO A 56 5.25 2.03 -8.81
C PRO A 56 4.99 2.87 -7.55
N PHE A 57 3.90 3.64 -7.55
CA PHE A 57 3.49 4.45 -6.39
C PHE A 57 3.35 3.63 -5.09
N ASP A 58 2.93 2.36 -5.21
CA ASP A 58 2.85 1.42 -4.08
C ASP A 58 4.19 1.24 -3.35
N ALA A 59 5.32 1.41 -4.03
CA ALA A 59 6.65 1.37 -3.43
C ALA A 59 6.83 2.47 -2.37
N ALA A 60 6.39 3.70 -2.67
CA ALA A 60 6.40 4.82 -1.74
C ALA A 60 5.50 4.55 -0.53
N MET A 61 4.28 4.07 -0.79
CA MET A 61 3.29 3.77 0.26
C MET A 61 3.77 2.68 1.22
N LEU A 62 4.30 1.59 0.69
CA LEU A 62 4.82 0.48 1.49
C LEU A 62 6.09 0.89 2.24
N PHE A 63 6.95 1.71 1.64
CA PHE A 63 8.12 2.27 2.31
C PHE A 63 7.72 3.09 3.53
N LEU A 64 6.81 4.06 3.38
CA LEU A 64 6.34 4.90 4.49
C LEU A 64 5.70 4.06 5.60
N LYS A 65 4.90 3.05 5.23
CA LYS A 65 4.29 2.11 6.19
C LYS A 65 5.35 1.35 6.99
N LYS A 66 6.42 0.89 6.33
CA LYS A 66 7.51 0.16 6.99
C LYS A 66 8.38 1.09 7.84
N ALA A 67 8.75 2.26 7.32
CA ALA A 67 9.51 3.29 8.02
C ALA A 67 8.86 3.72 9.34
N ARG A 68 7.54 3.93 9.34
CA ARG A 68 6.77 4.26 10.55
C ARG A 68 6.85 3.18 11.63
N ARG A 69 6.89 1.90 11.24
CA ARG A 69 6.98 0.76 12.17
C ARG A 69 8.40 0.47 12.62
N SER A 70 9.40 1.05 11.98
CA SER A 70 10.82 0.75 12.20
C SER A 70 11.63 2.03 12.37
N SER A 71 11.08 3.02 13.08
CA SER A 71 11.67 4.37 13.17
C SER A 71 13.08 4.41 13.77
N MET A 72 13.43 3.45 14.64
CA MET A 72 14.77 3.36 15.24
C MET A 72 15.77 2.57 14.40
N LYS A 73 15.43 2.22 13.15
CA LYS A 73 16.27 1.45 12.23
C LYS A 73 16.39 2.21 10.91
N ARG A 74 17.47 1.98 10.18
CA ARG A 74 17.64 2.51 8.83
C ARG A 74 16.67 1.75 7.91
N VAL A 75 15.90 2.47 7.11
CA VAL A 75 14.96 1.87 6.16
C VAL A 75 15.27 2.42 4.78
N SER A 76 15.54 1.54 3.83
CA SER A 76 15.92 1.91 2.46
C SER A 76 14.97 1.29 1.44
N LEU A 77 14.58 2.08 0.44
CA LEU A 77 13.85 1.63 -0.74
C LEU A 77 14.85 1.44 -1.88
N CYS A 78 14.89 0.25 -2.45
CA CYS A 78 15.85 -0.08 -3.49
C CYS A 78 15.15 -0.64 -4.73
N ALA A 79 15.56 -0.16 -5.90
CA ALA A 79 15.11 -0.69 -7.16
C ALA A 79 15.84 -2.03 -7.38
N LEU A 80 15.09 -3.07 -7.73
CA LEU A 80 15.71 -4.29 -8.21
C LEU A 80 16.06 -4.03 -9.68
N ALA A 81 17.29 -3.59 -9.92
CA ALA A 81 17.84 -3.69 -11.26
C ALA A 81 17.81 -5.19 -11.63
N HIS A 82 17.19 -5.53 -12.77
CA HIS A 82 17.47 -6.79 -13.44
C HIS A 82 18.92 -6.76 -13.93
N ASP A 83 19.89 -6.83 -13.01
CA ASP A 83 21.19 -7.35 -13.38
C ASP A 83 20.97 -8.84 -13.67
N ALA A 84 21.07 -9.16 -14.95
CA ALA A 84 21.23 -10.51 -15.45
C ALA A 84 22.55 -11.07 -14.88
N GLY A 85 22.47 -11.60 -13.67
CA GLY A 85 23.62 -12.11 -12.93
C GLY A 85 23.14 -12.83 -11.69
N GLU A 86 22.75 -14.09 -11.88
CA GLU A 86 22.79 -15.19 -10.91
C GLU A 86 22.74 -14.79 -9.42
N ASP A 87 21.53 -14.61 -8.91
CA ASP A 87 21.05 -15.04 -7.57
C ASP A 87 19.82 -14.22 -7.18
N GLY A 88 18.77 -14.36 -8.00
CA GLY A 88 17.47 -13.80 -7.67
C GLY A 88 16.93 -14.46 -6.41
N TRP A 89 16.56 -13.66 -5.41
CA TRP A 89 15.53 -14.07 -4.45
C TRP A 89 14.25 -14.23 -5.25
N ARG A 90 14.04 -15.44 -5.77
CA ARG A 90 12.79 -15.84 -6.40
C ARG A 90 11.71 -15.68 -5.34
N VAL A 91 10.67 -14.89 -5.61
CA VAL A 91 9.41 -15.04 -4.89
C VAL A 91 8.87 -16.39 -5.29
N LEU A 92 9.27 -17.41 -4.54
CA LEU A 92 8.58 -18.68 -4.48
C LEU A 92 7.22 -18.39 -3.82
N THR A 93 6.27 -17.91 -4.62
CA THR A 93 4.92 -18.46 -4.48
C THR A 93 5.04 -19.91 -4.94
N SER A 94 5.62 -20.75 -4.09
CA SER A 94 5.46 -22.18 -4.25
C SER A 94 3.94 -22.39 -4.27
N PRO A 95 3.31 -22.95 -5.31
CA PRO A 95 2.16 -23.78 -5.02
C PRO A 95 2.68 -24.77 -3.97
N SER A 96 2.07 -24.79 -2.79
CA SER A 96 2.49 -25.61 -1.65
C SER A 96 3.00 -26.94 -2.16
N LYS A 97 4.25 -27.28 -1.81
CA LYS A 97 4.89 -28.54 -2.16
C LYS A 97 3.86 -29.66 -2.17
N VAL A 98 3.66 -30.24 -3.36
CA VAL A 98 3.18 -31.62 -3.49
C VAL A 98 4.04 -32.44 -2.52
N GLY A 99 3.48 -32.79 -1.35
CA GLY A 99 4.21 -33.59 -0.34
C GLY A 99 3.92 -33.28 1.13
N SER A 100 3.33 -32.14 1.50
CA SER A 100 2.76 -32.02 2.85
C SER A 100 1.27 -32.27 2.74
N GLN A 101 0.82 -33.43 3.22
CA GLN A 101 -0.57 -33.56 3.65
C GLN A 101 -0.86 -32.34 4.52
N ALA A 102 -1.70 -31.43 4.03
CA ALA A 102 -2.34 -30.46 4.89
C ALA A 102 -3.01 -31.31 5.97
N SER A 103 -2.58 -31.14 7.23
CA SER A 103 -3.35 -31.69 8.33
C SER A 103 -4.79 -31.23 8.13
N PRO A 104 -5.78 -32.14 8.12
CA PRO A 104 -7.16 -31.73 8.02
C PRO A 104 -7.42 -30.71 9.12
N MET A 105 -7.91 -29.52 8.73
CA MET A 105 -8.28 -28.48 9.68
C MET A 105 -9.11 -29.09 10.81
N THR A 106 -8.76 -28.77 12.05
CA THR A 106 -9.53 -29.22 13.20
C THR A 106 -10.96 -28.64 13.11
N GLU A 107 -11.92 -29.25 13.79
CA GLU A 107 -13.30 -28.73 13.79
C GLU A 107 -13.35 -27.28 14.30
N ASP A 108 -12.49 -26.93 15.25
CA ASP A 108 -12.35 -25.57 15.76
C ASP A 108 -11.85 -24.59 14.68
N GLU A 109 -10.85 -24.98 13.88
CA GLU A 109 -10.34 -24.15 12.78
C GLU A 109 -11.38 -23.98 11.66
N LYS A 110 -12.19 -25.00 11.40
CA LYS A 110 -13.30 -24.93 10.43
C LYS A 110 -14.38 -23.96 10.89
N LEU A 111 -14.75 -24.02 12.17
CA LEU A 111 -15.72 -23.10 12.77
C LEU A 111 -15.23 -21.65 12.72
N GLN A 112 -13.97 -21.41 13.06
CA GLN A 112 -13.36 -20.07 12.96
C GLN A 112 -13.32 -19.54 11.52
N PHE A 113 -13.06 -20.43 10.55
CA PHE A 113 -13.06 -20.06 9.14
C PHE A 113 -14.48 -19.72 8.63
N GLU A 114 -15.49 -20.50 9.03
CA GLU A 114 -16.89 -20.22 8.69
C GLU A 114 -17.38 -18.92 9.34
N GLU A 115 -17.05 -18.68 10.61
CA GLU A 115 -17.36 -17.44 11.32
C GLU A 115 -16.72 -16.22 10.63
N ALA A 116 -15.44 -16.32 10.27
CA ALA A 116 -14.74 -15.26 9.55
C ALA A 116 -15.35 -15.01 8.16
N ARG A 117 -15.81 -16.06 7.47
CA ARG A 117 -16.47 -15.94 6.16
C ARG A 117 -17.82 -15.22 6.29
N LEU A 118 -18.62 -15.57 7.28
CA LEU A 118 -19.92 -14.94 7.55
C LEU A 118 -19.74 -13.47 7.92
N LEU A 119 -18.75 -13.14 8.75
CA LEU A 119 -18.44 -11.76 9.12
C LEU A 119 -18.03 -10.93 7.91
N ALA A 120 -17.20 -11.48 7.02
CA ALA A 120 -16.78 -10.80 5.81
C ALA A 120 -17.95 -10.52 4.86
N GLU A 121 -18.87 -11.48 4.72
CA GLU A 121 -20.08 -11.32 3.92
C GLU A 121 -21.04 -10.27 4.50
N GLU A 122 -21.22 -10.24 5.82
CA GLU A 122 -22.04 -9.25 6.51
C GLU A 122 -21.49 -7.83 6.34
N ILE A 123 -20.17 -7.66 6.47
CA ILE A 123 -19.50 -6.36 6.25
C ILE A 123 -19.67 -5.92 4.79
N SER A 124 -19.48 -6.83 3.84
CA SER A 124 -19.65 -6.54 2.41
C SER A 124 -21.07 -6.06 2.10
N LYS A 125 -22.08 -6.76 2.63
CA LYS A 125 -23.49 -6.40 2.44
C LYS A 125 -23.82 -5.07 3.10
N ARG A 126 -23.40 -4.84 4.35
CA ARG A 126 -23.60 -3.57 5.05
C ARG A 126 -22.98 -2.40 4.28
N ASN A 127 -21.78 -2.58 3.73
CA ASN A 127 -21.12 -1.55 2.95
C ASN A 127 -21.85 -1.26 1.64
N ARG A 128 -22.34 -2.30 0.95
CA ARG A 128 -23.13 -2.15 -0.26
C ARG A 128 -24.46 -1.43 0.01
N ASP A 129 -25.19 -1.86 1.05
CA ASP A 129 -26.50 -1.30 1.39
C ASP A 129 -26.39 0.10 2.04
N ALA A 130 -25.18 0.52 2.47
CA ALA A 130 -24.87 1.86 2.95
C ALA A 130 -24.46 2.83 1.82
N ILE A 131 -24.26 2.34 0.60
CA ILE A 131 -24.17 3.20 -0.58
C ILE A 131 -25.62 3.59 -0.88
N PRO A 132 -26.01 4.87 -0.69
CA PRO A 132 -27.32 5.30 -1.17
C PRO A 132 -27.37 4.98 -2.67
N ASP A 133 -28.47 4.37 -3.11
CA ASP A 133 -28.81 4.29 -4.53
C ASP A 133 -29.06 5.73 -5.00
N THR A 134 -27.98 6.47 -5.23
CA THR A 134 -28.02 7.71 -5.97
C THR A 134 -28.24 7.29 -7.42
N GLU A 135 -29.48 6.95 -7.74
CA GLU A 135 -30.13 7.44 -8.96
C GLU A 135 -30.24 8.97 -8.87
N ASP A 136 -29.13 9.66 -8.52
CA ASP A 136 -29.00 11.07 -8.76
C ASP A 136 -29.10 11.16 -10.27
N GLU A 137 -30.26 11.63 -10.74
CA GLU A 137 -30.53 11.97 -12.12
C GLU A 137 -29.28 12.67 -12.64
N ILE A 138 -28.51 11.95 -13.45
CA ILE A 138 -27.36 12.52 -14.13
C ILE A 138 -28.00 13.58 -15.02
N ILE A 139 -27.88 14.84 -14.60
CA ILE A 139 -28.41 16.00 -15.33
C ILE A 139 -28.05 15.80 -16.80
N SER A 140 -29.08 15.77 -17.64
CA SER A 140 -28.87 15.53 -19.06
C SER A 140 -28.00 16.65 -19.63
N ALA A 141 -27.30 16.36 -20.73
CA ALA A 141 -26.46 17.37 -21.38
C ALA A 141 -27.27 18.63 -21.76
N GLU A 142 -28.56 18.47 -22.05
CA GLU A 142 -29.49 19.55 -22.36
C GLU A 142 -29.77 20.43 -21.13
N GLU A 143 -30.09 19.83 -19.98
CA GLU A 143 -30.29 20.58 -18.72
C GLU A 143 -29.02 21.31 -18.27
N PHE A 144 -27.84 20.73 -18.50
CA PHE A 144 -26.57 21.40 -18.20
C PHE A 144 -26.32 22.62 -19.08
N GLU A 145 -26.70 22.56 -20.37
CA GLU A 145 -26.59 23.70 -21.28
C GLU A 145 -27.59 24.82 -20.94
N ASP A 146 -28.79 24.48 -20.48
CA ASP A 146 -29.80 25.47 -20.09
C ASP A 146 -29.41 26.23 -18.81
N MET A 147 -28.78 25.54 -17.85
CA MET A 147 -28.17 26.19 -16.68
C MET A 147 -27.05 27.17 -17.05
N LEU A 148 -26.27 26.89 -18.10
CA LEU A 148 -25.21 27.77 -18.60
C LEU A 148 -25.75 28.96 -19.39
N ARG A 149 -26.90 28.79 -20.07
CA ARG A 149 -27.57 29.87 -20.81
C ARG A 149 -28.37 30.82 -19.92
N GLY A 150 -28.64 30.45 -18.67
CA GLY A 150 -29.34 31.30 -17.71
C GLY A 150 -30.85 31.45 -17.98
N GLU A 151 -31.43 30.52 -18.74
CA GLU A 151 -32.87 30.40 -18.87
C GLU A 151 -33.41 29.65 -17.65
N SER A 152 -33.84 30.40 -16.63
CA SER A 152 -34.68 29.83 -15.58
C SER A 152 -36.01 29.44 -16.20
N VAL A 153 -36.30 28.13 -16.20
CA VAL A 153 -37.60 27.58 -16.57
C VAL A 153 -38.63 28.11 -15.56
N ASP A 154 -39.57 28.94 -16.02
CA ASP A 154 -40.82 29.28 -15.34
C ASP A 154 -41.82 28.11 -15.43
#